data_AF-A0A1I0A474-F1
#
_entry.id   AF-A0A1I0A474-F1
#
_cell.length_a   1.000
_cell.length_b   1.000
_cell.length_c   1.000
_cell.angle_alpha   90.00
_cell.angle_beta   90.00
_cell.angle_gamma   90.00
#
_symmetry.space_group_name_H-M   'P 1'
#
loop_
_entity.id
_entity.type
_entity.pdbx_description
1 polymer ?
#
loop_
_entity_poly.entity_id
_entity_poly.type
_entity_poly.pdbx_seq_one_letter_code
_entity_poly.pdbx_strand_id
1 'polypeptide(L)'
;MDNKGYFGKTKENEIVEFNNGDYMLMIARFRRINWSASKKDAQYQYFFYAIDKRLNTWERDTLDTIVREIAFESYEVLTDNLFPILSEYILINEAIYECLKLVEKLNPIYLNKE
;
A
#
# COMPACT_ATOMS: atom_id res chain seq x y z
N MET A 1 4.21 30.49 -11.45
CA MET A 1 5.02 29.62 -10.57
C MET A 1 4.27 28.30 -10.51
N ASP A 2 4.70 27.35 -11.34
CA ASP A 2 4.04 26.06 -11.46
C ASP A 2 4.38 25.20 -10.25
N ASN A 3 3.38 24.92 -9.43
CA ASN A 3 3.49 24.02 -8.29
C ASN A 3 3.43 22.58 -8.82
N LYS A 4 4.53 22.12 -9.43
CA LYS A 4 4.69 20.72 -9.82
C LYS A 4 4.92 19.91 -8.56
N GLY A 5 3.85 19.32 -8.03
CA GLY A 5 3.92 18.34 -6.95
C GLY A 5 4.96 17.26 -7.29
N TYR A 6 5.83 16.97 -6.33
CA TYR A 6 6.92 16.00 -6.38
C TYR A 6 6.44 14.53 -6.46
N PHE A 7 5.35 14.24 -7.18
CA PHE A 7 5.02 12.88 -7.60
C PHE A 7 5.76 12.60 -8.89
N GLY A 8 7.09 12.51 -8.80
CA GLY A 8 7.90 11.96 -9.88
C GLY A 8 7.38 10.57 -10.19
N LYS A 9 6.90 10.36 -11.43
CA LYS A 9 6.49 9.09 -12.05
C LYS A 9 6.62 7.91 -11.08
N THR A 10 5.57 7.63 -10.30
CA THR A 10 5.51 6.44 -9.45
C THR A 10 5.89 5.26 -10.32
N LYS A 11 7.00 4.60 -9.99
CA LYS A 11 7.42 3.41 -10.73
C LYS A 11 6.27 2.43 -10.61
N GLU A 12 5.91 1.78 -11.71
CA GLU A 12 4.68 0.99 -11.93
C GLU A 12 4.41 -0.15 -10.91
N ASN A 13 5.22 -0.30 -9.87
CA ASN A 13 5.22 -1.38 -8.88
C ASN A 13 5.44 -0.90 -7.43
N GLU A 14 5.16 0.37 -7.10
CA GLU A 14 5.38 0.91 -5.75
C GLU A 14 4.10 1.12 -4.94
N ILE A 15 2.95 1.25 -5.60
CA ILE A 15 1.66 1.45 -4.95
C ILE A 15 0.61 0.59 -5.65
N VAL A 16 -0.22 -0.07 -4.85
CA VAL A 16 -1.43 -0.77 -5.28
C VAL A 16 -2.62 -0.11 -4.62
N GLU A 17 -3.63 0.23 -5.41
CA GLU A 17 -4.89 0.75 -4.93
C GLU A 17 -6.02 -0.22 -5.31
N PHE A 18 -6.95 -0.42 -4.37
CA PHE A 18 -8.12 -1.25 -4.57
C PHE A 18 -9.36 -0.52 -4.01
N ASN A 19 -10.30 -0.23 -4.90
CA ASN A 19 -11.55 0.44 -4.54
C ASN A 19 -12.61 -0.60 -4.18
N ASN A 20 -13.19 -0.52 -2.98
CA ASN A 20 -14.26 -1.41 -2.55
C ASN A 20 -15.35 -0.66 -1.77
N GLY A 21 -16.52 -0.48 -2.39
CA GLY A 21 -17.64 0.23 -1.77
C GLY A 21 -17.24 1.62 -1.30
N ASP A 22 -17.40 1.90 0.00
CA ASP A 22 -17.04 3.18 0.62
C ASP A 22 -15.54 3.31 0.93
N TYR A 23 -14.76 2.24 0.81
CA TYR A 23 -13.34 2.24 1.15
C TYR A 23 -12.44 2.25 -0.09
N MET A 24 -11.27 2.85 0.08
CA MET A 24 -10.11 2.67 -0.79
C MET A 24 -9.00 2.06 0.04
N LEU A 25 -8.48 0.92 -0.41
CA LEU A 25 -7.38 0.21 0.23
C LEU A 25 -6.12 0.50 -0.59
N MET A 26 -5.13 1.11 0.04
CA MET A 26 -3.86 1.45 -0.60
C MET A 26 -2.73 0.72 0.10
N ILE A 27 -1.89 0.05 -0.68
CA ILE A 27 -0.72 -0.68 -0.20
C ILE A 27 0.50 -0.16 -0.93
N ALA A 28 1.44 0.39 -0.19
CA ALA A 28 2.62 1.04 -0.73
C ALA A 28 3.91 0.36 -0.26
N ARG A 29 4.91 0.30 -1.13
CA ARG A 29 6.26 -0.19 -0.84
C ARG A 29 7.24 0.97 -0.94
N PHE A 30 8.00 1.20 0.13
CA PHE A 30 9.07 2.20 0.15
C PHE A 30 10.42 1.56 0.40
N ARG A 31 11.45 2.04 -0.31
CA ARG A 31 12.83 1.64 -0.04
C ARG A 31 13.28 2.26 1.28
N ARG A 32 13.84 1.46 2.18
CA ARG A 32 14.40 1.97 3.44
C ARG A 32 15.66 2.79 3.16
N ILE A 33 15.78 3.92 3.82
CA ILE A 33 17.02 4.71 3.85
C ILE A 33 17.96 4.00 4.84
N ASN A 34 18.98 3.31 4.32
CA ASN A 34 19.87 2.43 5.09
C ASN A 34 20.41 3.07 6.39
N TRP A 35 19.95 2.60 7.55
CA TRP A 35 20.71 2.71 8.81
C TRP A 35 21.47 1.39 9.02
N SER A 36 22.70 1.35 8.51
CA SER A 36 23.66 0.24 8.51
C SER A 36 23.38 -0.93 7.53
N ALA A 37 24.35 -1.17 6.65
CA ALA A 37 24.34 -2.13 5.56
C ALA A 37 24.46 -3.62 6.00
N SER A 38 23.99 -3.99 7.19
CA SER A 38 24.29 -5.29 7.80
C SER A 38 23.18 -6.34 7.70
N LYS A 39 22.00 -6.02 7.17
CA LYS A 39 20.95 -7.02 6.94
C LYS A 39 20.57 -7.07 5.48
N LYS A 40 20.90 -8.20 4.83
CA LYS A 40 20.50 -8.53 3.46
C LYS A 40 18.97 -8.59 3.26
N ASP A 41 18.19 -8.50 4.33
CA ASP A 41 16.83 -9.06 4.36
C ASP A 41 15.68 -8.07 4.44
N ALA A 42 15.90 -6.74 4.48
CA ALA A 42 14.77 -5.80 4.46
C ALA A 42 15.12 -4.47 3.80
N GLN A 43 15.24 -4.48 2.47
CA GLN A 43 15.46 -3.26 1.68
C GLN A 43 14.19 -2.40 1.57
N TYR A 44 13.02 -2.98 1.85
CA TYR A 44 11.72 -2.34 1.68
C TYR A 44 10.91 -2.39 2.97
N GLN A 45 10.05 -1.39 3.14
CA GLN A 45 8.98 -1.36 4.12
C GLN A 45 7.66 -1.21 3.38
N TYR A 46 6.62 -1.85 3.92
CA TYR A 46 5.29 -1.86 3.31
C TYR A 46 4.31 -1.16 4.22
N PHE A 47 3.36 -0.45 3.64
CA PHE A 47 2.33 0.27 4.37
C PHE A 47 0.97 -0.07 3.79
N PHE A 48 0.02 -0.40 4.65
CA PHE A 48 -1.38 -0.54 4.32
C PHE A 48 -2.15 0.66 4.87
N TYR A 49 -3.00 1.21 4.03
CA TYR A 49 -3.94 2.28 4.37
C TYR A 49 -5.35 1.85 3.98
N ALA A 50 -6.29 1.98 4.91
CA ALA A 50 -7.71 1.95 4.61
C ALA A 50 -8.25 3.38 4.70
N ILE A 51 -8.83 3.87 3.61
CA ILE A 51 -9.35 5.23 3.47
C ILE A 51 -10.87 5.15 3.32
N ASP A 52 -11.61 5.82 4.20
CA ASP A 52 -13.06 5.96 4.07
C ASP A 52 -13.40 7.14 3.17
N LYS A 53 -13.88 6.85 1.96
CA LYS A 53 -14.19 7.86 0.94
C LYS A 53 -15.34 8.77 1.36
N ARG A 54 -16.19 8.36 2.31
CA ARG A 54 -17.30 9.19 2.81
C ARG A 54 -16.81 10.35 3.67
N LEU A 55 -15.62 10.22 4.25
CA LEU A 55 -15.00 11.26 5.06
C LEU A 55 -14.27 12.31 4.20
N ASN A 56 -14.13 12.04 2.90
CA ASN A 56 -13.50 12.93 1.94
C ASN A 56 -14.44 14.10 1.60
N THR A 57 -14.48 15.06 2.51
CA THR A 57 -15.16 16.35 2.31
C THR A 57 -14.14 17.36 1.80
N TRP A 58 -14.55 18.25 0.90
CA TRP A 58 -13.68 19.19 0.17
C TRP A 58 -12.92 20.17 1.09
N GLU A 59 -13.21 20.16 2.39
CA GLU A 59 -12.66 21.06 3.41
C GLU A 59 -11.65 20.39 4.36
N ARG A 60 -11.43 19.07 4.28
CA ARG A 60 -10.49 18.36 5.16
C ARG A 60 -9.25 17.87 4.43
N ASP A 61 -8.10 18.00 5.08
CA ASP A 61 -6.85 17.39 4.62
C ASP A 61 -7.05 15.88 4.47
N THR A 62 -6.47 15.31 3.42
CA THR A 62 -6.61 13.89 3.05
C THR A 62 -6.23 12.91 4.17
N LEU A 63 -5.45 13.33 5.16
CA LEU A 63 -5.09 12.53 6.33
C LEU A 63 -6.29 12.19 7.23
N ASP A 64 -7.33 13.04 7.28
CA ASP A 64 -8.53 12.81 8.10
C ASP A 64 -9.42 11.69 7.56
N THR A 65 -9.09 11.17 6.37
CA THR A 65 -9.84 10.09 5.70
C THR A 65 -9.23 8.70 5.94
N ILE A 66 -8.01 8.62 6.48
CA ILE A 66 -7.33 7.37 6.79
C ILE A 66 -7.93 6.81 8.10
N VAL A 67 -8.67 5.71 8.00
CA VAL A 67 -9.28 5.05 9.17
C VAL A 67 -8.39 3.94 9.74
N ARG A 68 -7.38 3.49 8.98
CA ARG A 68 -6.38 2.52 9.45
C ARG A 68 -5.07 2.66 8.70
N GLU A 69 -3.97 2.58 9.45
CA GLU A 69 -2.60 2.50 8.95
C GLU A 69 -1.86 1.34 9.62
N ILE A 70 -1.13 0.54 8.84
CA ILE A 70 -0.28 -0.54 9.34
C ILE A 70 1.02 -0.55 8.55
N ALA A 71 2.15 -0.66 9.26
CA ALA A 71 3.45 -0.85 8.65
C ALA A 71 3.91 -2.32 8.79
N PHE A 72 4.45 -2.89 7.72
CA PHE A 72 5.03 -4.23 7.69
C PHE A 72 6.51 -4.16 7.35
N GLU A 73 7.30 -4.99 8.02
CA GLU A 73 8.75 -4.94 7.90
C GLU A 73 9.31 -5.64 6.67
N SER A 74 8.53 -6.52 6.04
CA SER A 74 8.88 -7.24 4.82
C SER A 74 7.64 -7.57 3.99
N TYR A 75 7.86 -8.06 2.76
CA TYR A 75 6.78 -8.48 1.87
C TYR A 75 6.07 -9.73 2.42
N GLU A 76 6.82 -10.66 2.99
CA GLU A 76 6.31 -11.90 3.59
C GLU A 76 5.39 -11.59 4.77
N VAL A 77 5.83 -10.69 5.67
CA VAL A 77 5.02 -10.26 6.81
C VAL A 77 3.73 -9.56 6.34
N LEU A 78 3.79 -8.77 5.26
CA LEU A 78 2.60 -8.21 4.63
C LEU A 78 1.65 -9.33 4.17
N THR A 79 2.11 -10.27 3.33
CA THR A 79 1.23 -11.28 2.72
C THR A 79 0.63 -12.25 3.73
N ASP A 80 1.37 -12.60 4.79
CA ASP A 80 0.88 -13.50 5.85
C ASP A 80 -0.27 -12.88 6.67
N ASN A 81 -0.33 -11.55 6.74
CA ASN A 81 -1.31 -10.82 7.53
C ASN A 81 -2.40 -10.15 6.70
N LEU A 82 -2.26 -10.08 5.37
CA LEU A 82 -3.12 -9.23 4.56
C LEU A 82 -4.55 -9.77 4.43
N PHE A 83 -4.74 -11.08 4.30
CA PHE A 83 -6.09 -11.67 4.18
C PHE A 83 -7.03 -11.29 5.34
N PRO A 84 -6.67 -11.49 6.63
CA PRO A 84 -7.55 -11.11 7.74
C PRO A 84 -7.82 -9.60 7.76
N ILE A 85 -6.82 -8.76 7.43
CA ILE A 85 -7.00 -7.30 7.37
C ILE A 85 -8.03 -6.92 6.29
N LEU A 86 -7.90 -7.48 5.09
CA LEU A 86 -8.82 -7.20 3.97
C LEU A 86 -10.26 -7.64 4.30
N SER A 87 -10.42 -8.73 5.04
CA SER A 87 -11.74 -9.26 5.42
C SER A 87 -12.56 -8.33 6.32
N GLU A 88 -11.92 -7.35 6.97
CA GLU A 88 -12.61 -6.30 7.74
C GLU A 88 -13.30 -5.26 6.83
N TYR A 89 -12.83 -5.10 5.58
CA TYR A 89 -13.29 -4.07 4.64
C TYR A 89 -13.99 -4.65 3.41
N ILE A 90 -13.75 -5.93 3.09
CA ILE A 90 -14.27 -6.61 1.91
C ILE A 90 -15.02 -7.86 2.37
N LEU A 91 -16.33 -7.92 2.10
CA LEU A 91 -17.18 -9.05 2.47
C LEU A 91 -17.19 -10.18 1.41
N ILE A 92 -16.73 -9.88 0.19
CA ILE A 92 -16.76 -10.78 -0.95
C ILE A 92 -15.36 -11.39 -1.12
N ASN A 93 -15.24 -12.70 -0.95
CA ASN A 93 -13.96 -13.41 -1.00
C ASN A 93 -13.25 -13.21 -2.35
N GLU A 94 -14.00 -13.20 -3.46
CA GLU A 94 -13.47 -12.98 -4.80
C GLU A 94 -12.74 -11.63 -4.90
N ALA A 95 -13.31 -10.58 -4.32
CA ALA A 95 -12.70 -9.25 -4.27
C ALA A 95 -11.45 -9.22 -3.39
N ILE A 96 -11.40 -10.00 -2.30
CA ILE A 96 -10.19 -10.18 -1.50
C ILE A 96 -9.08 -10.81 -2.36
N TYR A 97 -9.40 -11.89 -3.10
CA TYR A 97 -8.43 -12.55 -3.96
C TYR A 97 -7.90 -11.64 -5.08
N GLU A 98 -8.76 -10.79 -5.66
CA GLU A 98 -8.33 -9.79 -6.65
C GLU A 98 -7.35 -8.78 -6.04
N CYS A 99 -7.64 -8.29 -4.83
CA CYS A 99 -6.74 -7.39 -4.10
C CYS A 99 -5.38 -8.07 -3.82
N LEU A 100 -5.38 -9.31 -3.34
CA LEU A 100 -4.16 -10.08 -3.09
C LEU A 100 -3.30 -10.26 -4.36
N LYS A 101 -3.93 -10.53 -5.51
CA LYS A 101 -3.22 -10.62 -6.80
C LYS A 101 -2.57 -9.30 -7.19
N LEU A 102 -3.21 -8.16 -6.93
CA LEU A 102 -2.62 -6.86 -7.20
C LEU A 102 -1.37 -6.62 -6.34
N VAL A 103 -1.38 -7.08 -5.09
CA VAL A 103 -0.25 -6.94 -4.14
C VAL A 103 0.98 -7.71 -4.58
N GLU A 104 0.84 -8.77 -5.39
CA GLU A 104 1.98 -9.48 -5.98
C GLU A 104 2.93 -8.55 -6.75
N LYS A 105 2.43 -7.46 -7.34
CA LYS A 105 3.23 -6.44 -8.03
C LYS A 105 4.25 -5.76 -7.11
N LEU A 106 4.00 -5.73 -5.80
CA LEU A 106 4.88 -5.13 -4.81
C LEU A 106 6.00 -6.09 -4.37
N ASN A 107 5.99 -7.35 -4.82
CA ASN A 107 7.05 -8.30 -4.51
C ASN A 107 8.39 -7.77 -5.05
N PRO A 108 9.47 -7.71 -4.23
CA PRO A 108 10.78 -7.23 -4.66
C PRO A 108 11.36 -7.98 -5.86
N ILE A 109 10.96 -9.23 -6.13
CA ILE A 109 11.47 -10.01 -7.27
C ILE A 109 11.21 -9.34 -8.63
N TYR A 110 10.17 -8.52 -8.75
CA TYR A 110 9.82 -7.84 -10.00
C TYR A 110 10.67 -6.61 -10.27
N LEU A 111 11.55 -6.20 -9.34
CA LEU A 111 12.48 -5.08 -9.54
C LEU A 111 13.79 -5.48 -10.23
N ASN A 112 14.14 -6.76 -10.26
CA ASN A 112 15.40 -7.25 -10.85
C ASN A 112 15.27 -7.57 -12.36
N LYS A 113 14.18 -7.14 -13.02
CA LYS A 113 13.90 -7.44 -14.43
C LYS A 113 14.13 -6.25 -15.38
N GLU A 114 14.75 -5.16 -14.91
CA GLU A 114 15.18 -4.01 -15.73
C GLU A 114 16.68 -4.00 -15.96
#